data_AF-A0AAW1NLG1-F1
#
_entry.id   AF-A0AAW1NLG1-F1
#
_cell.length_a   1.000
_cell.length_b   1.000
_cell.length_c   1.000
_cell.angle_alpha   90.00
_cell.angle_beta   90.00
_cell.angle_gamma   90.00
#
_symmetry.space_group_name_H-M   'P 1'
#
loop_
_entity.id
_entity.type
_entity.pdbx_description
1 polymer ?
#
loop_
_entity_poly.entity_id
_entity_poly.type
_entity_poly.pdbx_seq_one_letter_code
_entity_poly.pdbx_strand_id
1 'polypeptide(L)'
;MASSRPTNVGICGLEVYLCRQKVDQKCLEEHDQVSSGKYTVGLGQEAMAVCAEWEDTASMSLTVVSALLRHYALTPSDIGRLEVGTETPLDRSKSIKTFLMPLFAASGNTDLPGVDCINACFGATQALFNAADWIESSAWDGRLAIVVASDVAIYAEGPARPTGGCGAVAMLIGPDAPLALERRNVAHHAEHVFDFHKPAGLYPQVDAKVQPSTLLSRQCGNMYTASLWGGLAGLVESQGAALEGRRLLLFSYGSGAIAAAFCMHGRRVAGKFSLDQMQTQVKLAQRSFAEIATADGDVA
;
A
#
# COMPACT_ATOMS: atom_id res chain seq x y z
N MET A 1 19.63 32.47 -7.30
CA MET A 1 18.52 32.12 -8.23
C MET A 1 17.48 31.41 -7.40
N ALA A 2 16.22 31.87 -7.38
CA ALA A 2 15.17 31.13 -6.69
C ALA A 2 15.06 29.76 -7.39
N SER A 3 15.29 28.67 -6.64
CA SER A 3 15.05 27.32 -7.14
C SER A 3 13.63 27.26 -7.69
N SER A 4 13.49 26.93 -8.99
CA SER A 4 12.18 26.70 -9.59
C SER A 4 11.47 25.60 -8.80
N ARG A 5 10.21 25.81 -8.41
CA ARG A 5 9.42 24.78 -7.72
C ARG A 5 9.46 23.47 -8.53
N PRO A 6 9.62 22.31 -7.89
CA PRO A 6 9.66 21.04 -8.60
C PRO A 6 8.38 20.85 -9.40
N THR A 7 8.51 20.26 -10.58
CA THR A 7 7.39 19.98 -11.48
C THR A 7 7.11 18.49 -11.54
N ASN A 8 5.87 18.14 -11.87
CA ASN A 8 5.44 16.76 -12.10
C ASN A 8 5.76 15.84 -10.90
N VAL A 9 5.54 16.33 -9.68
CA VAL A 9 5.78 15.56 -8.46
C VAL A 9 4.80 14.38 -8.41
N GLY A 10 5.31 13.20 -8.09
CA GLY A 10 4.50 11.98 -8.04
C GLY A 10 5.34 10.73 -7.79
N ILE A 11 4.83 9.57 -8.20
CA ILE A 11 5.46 8.27 -7.94
C ILE A 11 6.56 8.01 -8.98
N CYS A 12 7.81 8.02 -8.54
CA CYS A 12 9.03 7.69 -9.30
C CYS A 12 9.34 6.18 -9.33
N GLY A 13 8.88 5.46 -8.32
CA GLY A 13 9.14 4.03 -8.16
C GLY A 13 8.10 3.39 -7.27
N LEU A 14 7.82 2.12 -7.55
CA LEU A 14 6.85 1.31 -6.82
C LEU A 14 7.49 -0.04 -6.52
N GLU A 15 7.32 -0.51 -5.29
CA GLU A 15 7.70 -1.84 -4.85
C GLU A 15 6.58 -2.44 -3.99
N VAL A 16 6.35 -3.74 -4.13
CA VAL A 16 5.29 -4.44 -3.42
C VAL A 16 5.91 -5.55 -2.59
N TYR A 17 5.32 -5.86 -1.45
CA TYR A 17 5.55 -7.07 -0.69
C TYR A 17 4.22 -7.79 -0.50
N LEU A 18 4.21 -9.06 -0.88
CA LEU A 18 3.06 -9.95 -0.68
C LEU A 18 3.48 -11.02 0.31
N CYS A 19 2.65 -11.27 1.31
CA CYS A 19 2.85 -12.39 2.22
C CYS A 19 2.91 -13.68 1.41
N ARG A 20 3.80 -14.61 1.80
CA ARG A 20 4.05 -15.82 1.01
C ARG A 20 2.98 -16.88 1.19
N GLN A 21 2.30 -16.88 2.34
CA GLN A 21 1.27 -17.85 2.65
C GLN A 21 -0.09 -17.33 2.20
N LYS A 22 -0.91 -18.24 1.64
CA LYS A 22 -2.28 -17.95 1.26
C LYS A 22 -3.23 -19.09 1.62
N VAL A 23 -4.49 -18.74 1.79
CA VAL A 23 -5.61 -19.66 1.89
C VAL A 23 -6.44 -19.55 0.60
N ASP A 24 -6.70 -20.68 -0.04
CA ASP A 24 -7.58 -20.74 -1.21
C ASP A 24 -9.05 -20.53 -0.79
N GLN A 25 -9.76 -19.64 -1.47
CA GLN A 25 -11.11 -19.25 -1.09
C GLN A 25 -12.13 -20.36 -1.33
N LYS A 26 -11.90 -21.26 -2.30
CA LYS A 26 -12.76 -22.42 -2.52
C LYS A 26 -12.60 -23.42 -1.38
N CYS A 27 -11.37 -23.65 -0.94
CA CYS A 27 -11.12 -24.46 0.25
C CYS A 27 -11.73 -23.86 1.52
N LEU A 28 -11.72 -22.52 1.64
CA LEU A 28 -12.37 -21.83 2.76
C LEU A 28 -13.90 -21.90 2.69
N GLU A 29 -14.50 -21.89 1.48
CA GLU A 29 -15.93 -22.13 1.30
C GLU A 29 -16.35 -23.52 1.83
N GLU A 30 -15.54 -24.55 1.52
CA GLU A 30 -15.75 -25.93 1.98
C GLU A 30 -15.61 -26.03 3.51
N HIS A 31 -14.57 -25.42 4.08
CA HIS A 31 -14.33 -25.40 5.52
C HIS A 31 -15.45 -24.69 6.30
N ASP A 32 -15.89 -23.52 5.82
CA ASP A 32 -16.95 -22.72 6.46
C ASP A 32 -18.37 -23.30 6.23
N GLN A 33 -18.50 -24.40 5.48
CA GLN A 33 -19.77 -25.03 5.12
C GLN A 33 -20.76 -24.09 4.44
N VAL A 34 -20.25 -23.23 3.56
CA VAL A 34 -21.05 -22.28 2.79
C VAL A 34 -21.31 -22.77 1.37
N SER A 35 -22.28 -22.17 0.69
CA SER A 35 -22.55 -22.49 -0.72
C SER A 35 -21.32 -22.19 -1.59
N SER A 36 -20.98 -23.12 -2.49
CA SER A 36 -19.93 -22.89 -3.49
C SER A 36 -20.19 -21.60 -4.27
N GLY A 37 -19.14 -20.81 -4.49
CA GLY A 37 -19.23 -19.51 -5.13
C GLY A 37 -19.50 -18.35 -4.18
N LYS A 38 -19.78 -18.58 -2.88
CA LYS A 38 -20.06 -17.48 -1.94
C LYS A 38 -18.89 -16.49 -1.83
N TYR A 39 -17.65 -16.99 -1.81
CA TYR A 39 -16.44 -16.19 -1.71
C TYR A 39 -15.85 -15.95 -3.10
N THR A 40 -15.72 -17.00 -3.90
CA THR A 40 -15.11 -16.94 -5.24
C THR A 40 -15.90 -16.12 -6.24
N VAL A 41 -17.23 -16.20 -6.22
CA VAL A 41 -18.12 -15.41 -7.09
C VAL A 41 -18.72 -14.22 -6.33
N GLY A 42 -19.25 -14.46 -5.14
CA GLY A 42 -19.95 -13.45 -4.35
C GLY A 42 -19.06 -12.32 -3.83
N LEU A 43 -17.83 -12.64 -3.40
CA LEU A 43 -16.81 -11.64 -3.06
C LEU A 43 -15.85 -11.37 -4.23
N GLY A 44 -15.83 -12.26 -5.22
CA GLY A 44 -14.88 -12.21 -6.33
C GLY A 44 -13.45 -12.49 -5.89
N GLN A 45 -13.24 -13.30 -4.84
CA GLN A 45 -11.94 -13.56 -4.21
C GLN A 45 -11.44 -14.96 -4.56
N GLU A 46 -10.20 -15.08 -5.04
CA GLU A 46 -9.58 -16.38 -5.38
C GLU A 46 -8.76 -16.93 -4.22
N ALA A 47 -8.00 -16.07 -3.55
CA ALA A 47 -7.19 -16.43 -2.39
C ALA A 47 -7.08 -15.26 -1.42
N MET A 48 -6.72 -15.58 -0.17
CA MET A 48 -6.47 -14.61 0.89
C MET A 48 -5.05 -14.80 1.40
N ALA A 49 -4.23 -13.74 1.33
CA ALA A 49 -2.88 -13.76 1.89
C ALA A 49 -2.95 -13.70 3.42
N VAL A 50 -2.08 -14.45 4.09
CA VAL A 50 -2.00 -14.49 5.55
C VAL A 50 -0.54 -14.30 5.97
N CYS A 51 -0.32 -13.49 7.01
CA CYS A 51 1.00 -13.34 7.60
C CYS A 51 1.36 -14.64 8.33
N ALA A 52 2.59 -15.15 8.12
CA ALA A 52 3.15 -16.12 9.04
C ALA A 52 3.38 -15.47 10.42
N GLU A 53 3.58 -16.29 11.46
CA GLU A 53 3.82 -15.80 12.84
C GLU A 53 5.01 -14.84 12.98
N TRP A 54 5.96 -14.88 12.05
CA TRP A 54 7.15 -14.01 12.01
C TRP A 54 6.99 -12.80 11.06
N GLU A 55 5.81 -12.60 10.48
CA GLU A 55 5.48 -11.47 9.61
C GLU A 55 4.51 -10.50 10.30
N ASP A 56 4.82 -9.21 10.27
CA ASP A 56 3.98 -8.16 10.80
C ASP A 56 4.11 -6.87 9.97
N THR A 57 3.33 -5.84 10.31
CA THR A 57 3.34 -4.55 9.64
C THR A 57 4.76 -3.96 9.50
N ALA A 58 5.60 -4.09 10.53
CA ALA A 58 6.96 -3.54 10.53
C ALA A 58 7.93 -4.39 9.69
N SER A 59 7.88 -5.72 9.79
CA SER A 59 8.77 -6.60 9.03
C SER A 59 8.44 -6.58 7.53
N MET A 60 7.17 -6.49 7.16
CA MET A 60 6.75 -6.25 5.77
C MET A 60 7.24 -4.88 5.28
N SER A 61 7.12 -3.83 6.10
CA SER A 61 7.58 -2.47 5.77
C SER A 61 9.11 -2.43 5.58
N LEU A 62 9.88 -3.07 6.46
CA LEU A 62 11.34 -3.20 6.34
C LEU A 62 11.71 -3.90 5.04
N THR A 63 10.99 -4.96 4.69
CA THR A 63 11.26 -5.76 3.49
C THR A 63 10.99 -4.97 2.23
N VAL A 64 9.83 -4.30 2.12
CA VAL A 64 9.45 -3.55 0.92
C VAL A 64 10.34 -2.31 0.72
N VAL A 65 10.73 -1.62 1.78
CA VAL A 65 11.64 -0.46 1.69
C VAL A 65 13.05 -0.90 1.32
N SER A 66 13.56 -1.98 1.92
CA SER A 66 14.87 -2.54 1.57
C SER A 66 14.91 -3.00 0.10
N ALA A 67 13.83 -3.62 -0.38
CA ALA A 67 13.70 -3.99 -1.80
C ALA A 67 13.67 -2.76 -2.71
N LEU A 68 12.86 -1.74 -2.39
CA LEU A 68 12.78 -0.49 -3.15
C LEU A 68 14.16 0.17 -3.29
N LEU A 69 14.91 0.33 -2.19
CA LEU A 69 16.24 0.94 -2.21
C LEU A 69 17.20 0.17 -3.13
N ARG A 70 17.21 -1.18 -3.05
CA ARG A 70 18.06 -2.01 -3.91
C ARG A 70 17.65 -1.95 -5.38
N HIS A 71 16.36 -2.11 -5.67
CA HIS A 71 15.84 -2.23 -7.04
C HIS A 71 15.92 -0.93 -7.85
N TYR A 72 15.88 0.21 -7.16
CA TYR A 72 16.04 1.53 -7.76
C TYR A 72 17.45 2.12 -7.58
N ALA A 73 18.40 1.29 -7.12
CA ALA A 73 19.80 1.68 -6.86
C ALA A 73 19.89 3.03 -6.11
N LEU A 74 19.22 3.08 -4.95
CA LEU A 74 19.19 4.22 -4.05
C LEU A 74 20.04 3.91 -2.82
N THR A 75 20.72 4.94 -2.34
CA THR A 75 21.36 4.97 -1.04
C THR A 75 20.39 5.56 -0.02
N PRO A 76 20.50 5.21 1.28
CA PRO A 76 19.61 5.81 2.28
C PRO A 76 19.73 7.34 2.32
N SER A 77 20.88 7.92 1.97
CA SER A 77 21.10 9.38 1.84
C SER A 77 20.29 10.06 0.73
N ASP A 78 19.77 9.32 -0.25
CA ASP A 78 18.91 9.87 -1.31
C ASP A 78 17.50 10.23 -0.79
N ILE A 79 17.15 9.81 0.43
CA ILE A 79 15.82 9.97 1.02
C ILE A 79 15.85 11.07 2.09
N GLY A 80 14.94 12.02 1.98
CA GLY A 80 14.77 13.14 2.92
C GLY A 80 13.44 13.13 3.67
N ARG A 81 12.52 12.22 3.35
CA ARG A 81 11.26 12.06 4.09
C ARG A 81 10.78 10.62 4.03
N LEU A 82 10.22 10.13 5.13
CA LEU A 82 9.64 8.80 5.22
C LEU A 82 8.35 8.84 6.04
N GLU A 83 7.24 8.42 5.43
CA GLU A 83 5.94 8.32 6.09
C GLU A 83 5.34 6.94 5.89
N VAL A 84 4.53 6.50 6.86
CA VAL A 84 3.86 5.20 6.83
C VAL A 84 2.35 5.40 6.97
N GLY A 85 1.57 4.92 6.02
CA GLY A 85 0.14 4.70 6.18
C GLY A 85 -0.12 3.30 6.71
N THR A 86 -0.86 3.20 7.81
CA THR A 86 -1.29 1.91 8.36
C THR A 86 -2.51 2.11 9.26
N GLU A 87 -3.35 1.09 9.36
CA GLU A 87 -4.36 0.92 10.40
C GLU A 87 -4.13 -0.33 11.27
N THR A 88 -2.96 -0.97 11.12
CA THR A 88 -2.46 -2.09 11.93
C THR A 88 -1.24 -1.63 12.76
N PRO A 89 -1.45 -0.77 13.78
CA PRO A 89 -0.35 -0.32 14.63
C PRO A 89 0.17 -1.45 15.53
N LEU A 90 1.49 -1.53 15.71
CA LEU A 90 2.12 -2.46 16.66
C LEU A 90 2.20 -1.88 18.07
N ASP A 91 2.20 -0.55 18.18
CA ASP A 91 2.27 0.18 19.44
C ASP A 91 1.36 1.41 19.36
N ARG A 92 0.84 1.87 20.50
CA ARG A 92 -0.08 3.01 20.57
C ARG A 92 0.63 4.38 20.53
N SER A 93 1.95 4.39 20.63
CA SER A 93 2.79 5.58 20.70
C SER A 93 3.96 5.49 19.71
N LYS A 94 4.67 4.36 19.71
CA LYS A 94 5.81 4.12 18.82
C LYS A 94 5.33 3.80 17.40
N SER A 95 5.62 4.73 16.49
CA SER A 95 5.21 4.62 15.09
C SER A 95 6.03 3.57 14.31
N ILE A 96 5.43 2.91 13.32
CA ILE A 96 6.07 2.00 12.35
C ILE A 96 7.24 2.69 11.65
N LYS A 97 7.13 3.98 11.31
CA LYS A 97 8.25 4.77 10.76
C LYS A 97 9.51 4.65 11.61
N THR A 98 9.40 4.64 12.94
CA THR A 98 10.57 4.49 13.80
C THR A 98 11.19 3.09 13.78
N PHE A 99 10.43 2.05 13.44
CA PHE A 99 10.97 0.71 13.18
C PHE A 99 11.77 0.64 11.87
N LEU A 100 11.54 1.57 10.92
CA LEU A 100 12.26 1.64 9.64
C LEU A 100 13.58 2.41 9.73
N MET A 101 13.73 3.28 10.74
CA MET A 101 14.94 4.11 10.90
C MET A 101 16.27 3.34 10.93
N PRO A 102 16.38 2.09 11.44
CA PRO A 102 17.60 1.30 11.33
C PRO A 102 18.14 1.13 9.90
N LEU A 103 17.28 1.13 8.87
CA LEU A 103 17.70 1.08 7.45
C LEU A 103 18.49 2.33 7.00
N PHE A 104 18.30 3.45 7.71
CA PHE A 104 18.88 4.76 7.35
C PHE A 104 19.96 5.21 8.34
N ALA A 105 19.79 4.90 9.63
CA ALA A 105 20.70 5.31 10.68
C ALA A 105 22.11 4.73 10.50
N ALA A 106 22.23 3.51 9.96
CA ALA A 106 23.52 2.87 9.71
C ALA A 106 24.41 3.65 8.71
N SER A 107 23.80 4.43 7.80
CA SER A 107 24.53 5.29 6.87
C SER A 107 24.64 6.75 7.35
N GLY A 108 24.24 7.03 8.60
CA GLY A 108 24.21 8.38 9.16
C GLY A 108 23.02 9.25 8.72
N ASN A 109 22.05 8.71 7.97
CA ASN A 109 20.87 9.49 7.58
C ASN A 109 19.78 9.41 8.66
N THR A 110 19.81 10.34 9.61
CA THR A 110 18.83 10.44 10.70
C THR A 110 17.94 11.68 10.61
N ASP A 111 18.30 12.66 9.76
CA ASP A 111 17.47 13.82 9.43
C ASP A 111 16.45 13.46 8.35
N LEU A 112 15.37 12.83 8.81
CA LEU A 112 14.35 12.19 7.99
C LEU A 112 12.95 12.48 8.59
N PRO A 113 12.33 13.64 8.30
CA PRO A 113 10.96 13.96 8.73
C PRO A 113 9.92 12.93 8.26
N GLY A 114 8.76 12.97 8.91
CA GLY A 114 7.62 12.07 8.67
C GLY A 114 7.36 11.10 9.83
N VAL A 115 6.11 10.65 9.92
CA VAL A 115 5.55 9.78 10.97
C VAL A 115 4.50 8.85 10.34
N ASP A 116 3.75 8.14 11.17
CA ASP A 116 2.62 7.34 10.70
C ASP A 116 1.37 8.21 10.48
N CYS A 117 0.64 7.94 9.40
CA CYS A 117 -0.65 8.52 9.08
C CYS A 117 -1.75 7.47 9.25
N ILE A 118 -2.74 7.75 10.10
CA ILE A 118 -3.77 6.78 10.47
C ILE A 118 -5.16 7.38 10.22
N ASN A 119 -5.92 6.74 9.34
CA ASN A 119 -7.38 6.82 9.25
C ASN A 119 -7.87 5.64 8.39
N ALA A 120 -8.14 4.49 9.02
CA ALA A 120 -8.49 3.24 8.31
C ALA A 120 -7.61 3.03 7.06
N CYS A 121 -8.19 2.62 5.93
CA CYS A 121 -7.48 2.38 4.68
C CYS A 121 -6.98 3.67 3.97
N PHE A 122 -7.27 4.88 4.48
CA PHE A 122 -6.89 6.15 3.85
C PHE A 122 -5.44 6.59 4.16
N GLY A 123 -4.84 6.07 5.24
CA GLY A 123 -3.58 6.59 5.81
C GLY A 123 -2.44 6.78 4.80
N ALA A 124 -2.23 5.82 3.89
CA ALA A 124 -1.17 5.89 2.89
C ALA A 124 -1.44 6.95 1.80
N THR A 125 -2.70 7.27 1.52
CA THR A 125 -3.07 8.37 0.62
C THR A 125 -2.77 9.71 1.24
N GLN A 126 -3.03 9.88 2.53
CA GLN A 126 -2.62 11.09 3.24
C GLN A 126 -1.10 11.24 3.27
N ALA A 127 -0.37 10.15 3.53
CA ALA A 127 1.10 10.16 3.50
C ALA A 127 1.66 10.51 2.10
N LEU A 128 1.03 10.04 1.02
CA LEU A 128 1.36 10.45 -0.35
C LEU A 128 1.19 11.96 -0.54
N PHE A 129 0.06 12.52 -0.12
CA PHE A 129 -0.18 13.96 -0.22
C PHE A 129 0.83 14.77 0.60
N ASN A 130 1.11 14.35 1.84
CA ASN A 130 2.12 14.99 2.68
C ASN A 130 3.52 14.97 2.04
N ALA A 131 3.91 13.86 1.41
CA ALA A 131 5.19 13.73 0.72
C ALA A 131 5.28 14.64 -0.51
N ALA A 132 4.22 14.69 -1.32
CA ALA A 132 4.14 15.60 -2.46
C ALA A 132 4.17 17.07 -2.02
N ASP A 133 3.41 17.42 -0.99
CA ASP A 133 3.38 18.77 -0.40
C ASP A 133 4.76 19.18 0.13
N TRP A 134 5.46 18.27 0.80
CA TRP A 134 6.82 18.52 1.29
C TRP A 134 7.78 18.83 0.14
N ILE A 135 7.77 18.03 -0.93
CA ILE A 135 8.60 18.27 -2.13
C ILE A 135 8.26 19.63 -2.77
N GLU A 136 6.99 20.00 -2.83
CA GLU A 136 6.53 21.27 -3.41
C GLU A 136 6.73 22.50 -2.49
N SER A 137 7.21 22.29 -1.26
CA SER A 137 7.36 23.32 -0.23
C SER A 137 8.76 23.96 -0.20
N SER A 138 8.89 25.06 0.55
CA SER A 138 10.19 25.66 0.85
C SER A 138 11.06 24.83 1.80
N ALA A 139 10.51 23.77 2.41
CA ALA A 139 11.24 22.85 3.28
C ALA A 139 11.84 21.64 2.52
N TRP A 140 11.64 21.57 1.21
CA TRP A 140 12.26 20.54 0.38
C TRP A 140 13.77 20.76 0.29
N ASP A 141 14.53 19.71 0.51
CA ASP A 141 16.00 19.71 0.53
C ASP A 141 16.62 19.08 -0.72
N GLY A 142 15.81 18.77 -1.74
CA GLY A 142 16.24 18.13 -2.99
C GLY A 142 16.22 16.60 -2.97
N ARG A 143 16.01 15.97 -1.81
CA ARG A 143 15.96 14.49 -1.69
C ARG A 143 14.58 13.94 -2.05
N LEU A 144 14.51 12.63 -2.26
CA LEU A 144 13.27 11.90 -2.52
C LEU A 144 12.52 11.61 -1.22
N ALA A 145 11.24 11.28 -1.32
CA ALA A 145 10.46 10.78 -0.18
C ALA A 145 10.06 9.31 -0.40
N ILE A 146 9.89 8.57 0.68
CA ILE A 146 9.30 7.23 0.66
C ILE A 146 7.98 7.27 1.43
N VAL A 147 6.94 6.72 0.82
CA VAL A 147 5.66 6.45 1.48
C VAL A 147 5.45 4.95 1.51
N VAL A 148 5.18 4.40 2.69
CA VAL A 148 4.90 2.98 2.89
C VAL A 148 3.43 2.82 3.23
N ALA A 149 2.74 1.90 2.57
CA ALA A 149 1.44 1.38 2.99
C ALA A 149 1.67 -0.06 3.48
N SER A 150 1.29 -0.40 4.71
CA SER A 150 1.51 -1.75 5.24
C SER A 150 0.43 -2.10 6.24
N ASP A 151 -0.22 -3.25 6.04
CA ASP A 151 -1.31 -3.67 6.89
C ASP A 151 -1.48 -5.18 6.93
N VAL A 152 -2.06 -5.63 8.04
CA VAL A 152 -2.56 -7.00 8.23
C VAL A 152 -4.04 -6.90 8.58
N ALA A 153 -4.90 -7.30 7.63
CA ALA A 153 -6.34 -7.32 7.76
C ALA A 153 -6.83 -8.67 8.29
N ILE A 154 -6.98 -8.74 9.61
CA ILE A 154 -7.45 -9.94 10.32
C ILE A 154 -8.82 -9.66 10.92
N TYR A 155 -9.71 -10.64 10.79
CA TYR A 155 -11.05 -10.63 11.35
C TYR A 155 -11.25 -11.89 12.20
N ALA A 156 -12.09 -11.78 13.23
CA ALA A 156 -12.52 -12.94 14.00
C ALA A 156 -13.35 -13.89 13.13
N GLU A 157 -13.64 -15.08 13.65
CA GLU A 157 -14.55 -16.02 12.99
C GLU A 157 -15.88 -15.37 12.62
N GLY A 158 -16.36 -15.67 11.42
CA GLY A 158 -17.61 -15.12 10.90
C GLY A 158 -17.47 -14.55 9.48
N PRO A 159 -18.50 -13.82 9.01
CA PRO A 159 -18.66 -13.50 7.60
C PRO A 159 -17.63 -12.50 7.04
N ALA A 160 -16.86 -11.85 7.90
CA ALA A 160 -15.78 -10.93 7.49
C ALA A 160 -14.42 -11.63 7.33
N ARG A 161 -14.19 -12.78 7.96
CA ARG A 161 -12.93 -13.55 7.87
C ARG A 161 -12.43 -13.76 6.43
N PRO A 162 -13.28 -14.13 5.45
CA PRO A 162 -12.83 -14.34 4.07
C PRO A 162 -12.42 -13.06 3.33
N THR A 163 -12.58 -11.88 3.94
CA THR A 163 -12.22 -10.58 3.35
C THR A 163 -10.90 -10.02 3.90
N GLY A 164 -10.19 -10.80 4.72
CA GLY A 164 -8.86 -10.46 5.20
C GLY A 164 -7.81 -10.38 4.09
N GLY A 165 -6.56 -10.19 4.50
CA GLY A 165 -5.42 -10.07 3.61
C GLY A 165 -4.25 -9.39 4.29
N CYS A 166 -3.07 -9.43 3.67
CA CYS A 166 -1.90 -8.73 4.17
C CYS A 166 -0.94 -8.39 3.04
N GLY A 167 -0.19 -7.31 3.23
CA GLY A 167 0.84 -6.90 2.29
C GLY A 167 1.33 -5.49 2.59
N ALA A 168 2.37 -5.10 1.86
CA ALA A 168 2.91 -3.76 1.92
C ALA A 168 3.27 -3.22 0.53
N VAL A 169 3.20 -1.91 0.36
CA VAL A 169 3.63 -1.20 -0.85
C VAL A 169 4.51 -0.04 -0.43
N ALA A 170 5.66 0.11 -1.07
CA ALA A 170 6.50 1.29 -0.94
C ALA A 170 6.46 2.11 -2.24
N MET A 171 6.21 3.41 -2.09
CA MET A 171 6.18 4.39 -3.17
C MET A 171 7.33 5.36 -2.98
N LEU A 172 8.17 5.49 -4.00
CA LEU A 172 9.20 6.51 -4.08
C LEU A 172 8.60 7.76 -4.71
N ILE A 173 8.61 8.88 -4.00
CA ILE A 173 8.01 10.15 -4.43
C ILE A 173 9.11 11.16 -4.78
N GLY A 174 8.97 11.82 -5.93
CA GLY A 174 9.97 12.76 -6.42
C GLY A 174 9.43 13.67 -7.53
N PRO A 175 10.23 14.67 -7.95
CA PRO A 175 9.94 15.48 -9.13
C PRO A 175 10.09 14.65 -10.41
N ASP A 176 9.51 15.16 -11.50
CA ASP A 176 9.59 14.56 -12.84
C ASP A 176 9.18 13.09 -12.89
N ALA A 177 8.20 12.72 -12.08
CA ALA A 177 7.72 11.36 -11.95
C ALA A 177 7.06 10.83 -13.24
N PRO A 178 7.19 9.52 -13.53
CA PRO A 178 6.44 8.82 -14.57
C PRO A 178 4.94 8.75 -14.25
N LEU A 179 4.55 8.80 -12.98
CA LEU A 179 3.17 8.90 -12.54
C LEU A 179 3.03 10.19 -11.73
N ALA A 180 2.80 11.31 -12.43
CA ALA A 180 2.74 12.63 -11.82
C ALA A 180 1.35 12.92 -11.24
N LEU A 181 1.28 13.48 -10.03
CA LEU A 181 0.02 13.81 -9.36
C LEU A 181 -0.61 15.08 -9.95
N GLU A 182 -1.89 15.01 -10.34
CA GLU A 182 -2.65 16.18 -10.79
C GLU A 182 -3.18 16.97 -9.59
N ARG A 183 -2.34 17.83 -9.01
CA ARG A 183 -2.62 18.58 -7.76
C ARG A 183 -3.92 19.40 -7.76
N ARG A 184 -4.36 19.90 -8.92
CA ARG A 184 -5.60 20.69 -9.04
C ARG A 184 -6.86 19.83 -9.15
N ASN A 185 -6.72 18.53 -9.37
CA ASN A 185 -7.81 17.59 -9.59
C ASN A 185 -7.87 16.58 -8.45
N VAL A 186 -7.94 17.09 -7.22
CA VAL A 186 -8.14 16.30 -6.00
C VAL A 186 -9.45 16.77 -5.36
N ALA A 187 -10.36 15.84 -5.12
CA ALA A 187 -11.62 16.09 -4.40
C ALA A 187 -11.63 15.26 -3.13
N HIS A 188 -11.87 15.91 -2.00
CA HIS A 188 -11.96 15.27 -0.69
C HIS A 188 -13.41 15.24 -0.20
N HIS A 189 -13.74 14.20 0.56
CA HIS A 189 -14.93 14.14 1.38
C HIS A 189 -14.54 13.61 2.76
N ALA A 190 -15.04 14.24 3.81
CA ALA A 190 -14.83 13.79 5.19
C ALA A 190 -16.09 14.05 6.01
N GLU A 191 -16.50 13.06 6.79
CA GLU A 191 -17.63 13.13 7.70
C GLU A 191 -17.36 12.31 8.97
N HIS A 192 -18.21 12.47 9.98
CA HIS A 192 -18.14 11.68 11.21
C HIS A 192 -19.21 10.58 11.16
N VAL A 193 -18.77 9.32 11.05
CA VAL A 193 -19.60 8.12 10.99
C VAL A 193 -18.92 6.94 11.71
N PHE A 194 -19.70 5.92 12.07
CA PHE A 194 -19.22 4.69 12.70
C PHE A 194 -19.47 3.46 11.82
N ASP A 195 -19.09 3.55 10.54
CA ASP A 195 -19.28 2.49 9.54
C ASP A 195 -18.30 1.31 9.73
N PHE A 196 -17.04 1.60 10.07
CA PHE A 196 -16.04 0.61 10.49
C PHE A 196 -15.03 1.24 11.43
N HIS A 197 -14.82 0.64 12.59
CA HIS A 197 -13.89 1.15 13.59
C HIS A 197 -13.37 0.05 14.54
N LYS A 198 -12.22 0.31 15.18
CA LYS A 198 -11.55 -0.58 16.16
C LYS A 198 -11.51 0.09 17.54
N PRO A 199 -12.61 0.10 18.33
CA PRO A 199 -12.67 0.83 19.60
C PRO A 199 -11.79 0.20 20.71
N ALA A 200 -11.61 -1.12 20.72
CA ALA A 200 -10.70 -1.84 21.61
C ALA A 200 -10.36 -3.25 21.07
N GLY A 201 -9.17 -3.43 20.49
CA GLY A 201 -8.68 -4.74 20.02
C GLY A 201 -8.23 -4.77 18.55
N LEU A 202 -7.83 -5.95 18.08
CA LEU A 202 -7.34 -6.19 16.71
C LEU A 202 -8.49 -6.26 15.68
N TYR A 203 -9.67 -6.73 16.10
CA TYR A 203 -10.81 -6.98 15.20
C TYR A 203 -11.74 -5.76 15.08
N PRO A 204 -12.19 -5.41 13.87
CA PRO A 204 -13.07 -4.28 13.64
C PRO A 204 -14.56 -4.63 13.82
N GLN A 205 -15.38 -3.62 14.10
CA GLN A 205 -16.84 -3.67 13.96
C GLN A 205 -17.23 -3.13 12.58
N VAL A 206 -18.11 -3.82 11.83
CA VAL A 206 -18.38 -3.54 10.40
C VAL A 206 -19.87 -3.48 10.10
N ASP A 207 -20.33 -2.36 9.52
CA ASP A 207 -21.66 -2.23 8.91
C ASP A 207 -21.55 -2.12 7.37
N ALA A 208 -21.78 -3.25 6.70
CA ALA A 208 -21.91 -3.43 5.24
C ALA A 208 -20.68 -3.18 4.33
N LYS A 209 -20.73 -3.81 3.14
CA LYS A 209 -19.57 -4.18 2.28
C LYS A 209 -19.28 -3.17 1.17
N VAL A 210 -18.00 -3.01 0.81
CA VAL A 210 -17.56 -2.26 -0.38
C VAL A 210 -16.54 -3.08 -1.20
N GLN A 211 -16.72 -3.12 -2.52
CA GLN A 211 -15.79 -3.53 -3.60
C GLN A 211 -15.65 -2.29 -4.54
N PRO A 212 -14.72 -2.12 -5.54
CA PRO A 212 -13.69 -3.01 -6.13
C PRO A 212 -12.32 -2.35 -6.54
N SER A 213 -11.27 -3.16 -6.80
CA SER A 213 -10.20 -2.97 -7.82
C SER A 213 -9.25 -4.18 -7.83
N THR A 214 -9.62 -5.27 -8.54
CA THR A 214 -9.41 -6.57 -7.88
C THR A 214 -8.23 -7.44 -8.33
N LEU A 215 -7.43 -7.20 -9.37
CA LEU A 215 -6.47 -8.25 -9.81
C LEU A 215 -5.57 -8.76 -8.66
N LEU A 216 -4.87 -7.86 -7.97
CA LEU A 216 -4.09 -8.23 -6.79
C LEU A 216 -4.99 -8.51 -5.58
N SER A 217 -6.06 -7.73 -5.39
CA SER A 217 -6.98 -7.94 -4.27
C SER A 217 -7.75 -9.25 -4.34
N ARG A 218 -7.86 -9.93 -5.50
CA ARG A 218 -8.46 -11.27 -5.67
C ARG A 218 -7.52 -12.36 -5.19
N GLN A 219 -6.21 -12.14 -5.34
CA GLN A 219 -5.19 -13.13 -5.01
C GLN A 219 -4.65 -12.97 -3.58
N CYS A 220 -4.69 -11.74 -3.04
CA CYS A 220 -4.15 -11.41 -1.72
C CYS A 220 -5.21 -10.99 -0.70
N GLY A 221 -6.46 -10.75 -1.13
CA GLY A 221 -7.50 -10.19 -0.27
C GLY A 221 -7.34 -8.69 -0.01
N ASN A 222 -7.96 -8.19 1.07
CA ASN A 222 -7.89 -6.78 1.46
C ASN A 222 -6.56 -6.49 2.18
N MET A 223 -5.77 -5.56 1.65
CA MET A 223 -4.52 -5.10 2.28
C MET A 223 -4.67 -3.71 2.93
N TYR A 224 -5.90 -3.34 3.34
CA TYR A 224 -6.26 -2.03 3.88
C TYR A 224 -5.61 -0.85 3.15
N THR A 225 -4.68 -0.11 3.77
CA THR A 225 -4.06 1.07 3.16
C THR A 225 -3.24 0.74 1.92
N ALA A 226 -2.75 -0.49 1.79
CA ALA A 226 -2.02 -0.98 0.63
C ALA A 226 -2.93 -1.43 -0.52
N SER A 227 -4.25 -1.55 -0.33
CA SER A 227 -5.17 -2.06 -1.35
C SER A 227 -5.19 -1.22 -2.63
N LEU A 228 -5.35 0.11 -2.53
CA LEU A 228 -5.34 1.01 -3.69
C LEU A 228 -4.00 0.94 -4.44
N TRP A 229 -2.89 0.95 -3.70
CA TRP A 229 -1.55 0.97 -4.27
C TRP A 229 -1.15 -0.37 -4.87
N GLY A 230 -1.63 -1.47 -4.30
CA GLY A 230 -1.55 -2.80 -4.89
C GLY A 230 -2.33 -2.91 -6.19
N GLY A 231 -3.52 -2.29 -6.27
CA GLY A 231 -4.29 -2.14 -7.51
C GLY A 231 -3.53 -1.34 -8.57
N LEU A 232 -2.91 -0.22 -8.19
CA LEU A 232 -2.03 0.57 -9.07
C LEU A 232 -0.82 -0.25 -9.54
N ALA A 233 -0.21 -1.05 -8.66
CA ALA A 233 0.88 -1.94 -9.02
C ALA A 233 0.46 -2.97 -10.09
N GLY A 234 -0.69 -3.62 -9.93
CA GLY A 234 -1.23 -4.53 -10.95
C GLY A 234 -1.55 -3.84 -12.27
N LEU A 235 -1.98 -2.57 -12.24
CA LEU A 235 -2.17 -1.77 -13.45
C LEU A 235 -0.82 -1.46 -14.13
N VAL A 236 0.20 -1.06 -13.37
CA VAL A 236 1.55 -0.81 -13.90
C VAL A 236 2.15 -2.09 -14.46
N GLU A 237 1.99 -3.22 -13.79
CA GLU A 237 2.44 -4.53 -14.29
C GLU A 237 1.79 -4.87 -15.63
N SER A 238 0.48 -4.67 -15.76
CA SER A 238 -0.26 -5.05 -16.96
C SER A 238 -0.09 -4.09 -18.14
N GLN A 239 0.13 -2.79 -17.89
CA GLN A 239 0.15 -1.76 -18.94
C GLN A 239 1.54 -1.18 -19.21
N GLY A 240 2.43 -1.08 -18.21
CA GLY A 240 3.79 -0.54 -18.38
C GLY A 240 3.81 0.81 -19.12
N ALA A 241 4.63 0.90 -20.17
CA ALA A 241 4.72 2.06 -21.05
C ALA A 241 3.38 2.51 -21.69
N ALA A 242 2.37 1.65 -21.81
CA ALA A 242 1.06 2.03 -22.36
C ALA A 242 0.30 3.03 -21.48
N LEU A 243 0.75 3.26 -20.25
CA LEU A 243 0.26 4.31 -19.36
C LEU A 243 0.73 5.71 -19.78
N GLU A 244 1.74 5.84 -20.65
CA GLU A 244 2.20 7.14 -21.14
C GLU A 244 1.05 7.93 -21.79
N GLY A 245 0.89 9.19 -21.38
CA GLY A 245 -0.17 10.08 -21.84
C GLY A 245 -1.56 9.74 -21.29
N ARG A 246 -1.70 8.67 -20.50
CA ARG A 246 -2.97 8.29 -19.89
C ARG A 246 -3.20 9.04 -18.59
N ARG A 247 -4.47 9.28 -18.29
CA ARG A 247 -4.93 9.82 -17.02
C ARG A 247 -5.57 8.71 -16.21
N LEU A 248 -5.06 8.50 -15.00
CA LEU A 248 -5.48 7.46 -14.08
C LEU A 248 -6.32 8.14 -12.99
N LEU A 249 -7.58 7.74 -12.85
CA LEU A 249 -8.42 8.16 -11.72
C LEU A 249 -8.21 7.16 -10.57
N LEU A 250 -7.84 7.66 -9.41
CA LEU A 250 -7.70 6.91 -8.17
C LEU A 250 -8.75 7.37 -7.18
N PHE A 251 -9.33 6.42 -6.45
CA PHE A 251 -10.25 6.69 -5.36
C PHE A 251 -9.76 5.96 -4.11
N SER A 252 -9.53 6.72 -3.06
CA SER A 252 -9.11 6.21 -1.76
C SER A 252 -10.20 6.47 -0.74
N TYR A 253 -10.48 5.48 0.09
CA TYR A 253 -11.50 5.51 1.12
C TYR A 253 -10.93 4.93 2.40
N GLY A 254 -11.26 5.54 3.54
CA GLY A 254 -11.07 4.96 4.86
C GLY A 254 -12.27 5.31 5.73
N SER A 255 -12.83 4.30 6.37
CA SER A 255 -13.97 4.43 7.28
C SER A 255 -13.73 5.42 8.42
N GLY A 256 -14.83 5.96 8.97
CA GLY A 256 -14.84 7.03 9.97
C GLY A 256 -15.50 8.37 9.59
N ALA A 257 -15.56 8.87 8.35
CA ALA A 257 -14.97 8.42 7.08
C ALA A 257 -14.25 9.57 6.36
N ILE A 258 -13.13 9.25 5.71
CA ILE A 258 -12.32 10.15 4.89
C ILE A 258 -12.08 9.50 3.53
N ALA A 259 -12.36 10.24 2.46
CA ALA A 259 -12.14 9.79 1.10
C ALA A 259 -11.49 10.88 0.23
N ALA A 260 -10.77 10.44 -0.79
CA ALA A 260 -10.26 11.32 -1.84
C ALA A 260 -10.35 10.66 -3.21
N ALA A 261 -10.85 11.41 -4.20
CA ALA A 261 -10.70 11.10 -5.62
C ALA A 261 -9.62 12.01 -6.20
N PHE A 262 -8.62 11.45 -6.87
CA PHE A 262 -7.52 12.20 -7.46
C PHE A 262 -7.00 11.55 -8.74
N CYS A 263 -6.31 12.33 -9.56
CA CYS A 263 -5.74 11.82 -10.81
C CYS A 263 -4.22 11.80 -10.80
N MET A 264 -3.66 10.79 -11.47
CA MET A 264 -2.26 10.77 -11.88
C MET A 264 -2.16 10.75 -13.40
N HIS A 265 -1.13 11.39 -13.93
CA HIS A 265 -0.83 11.41 -15.36
C HIS A 265 0.42 10.58 -15.66
N GLY A 266 0.29 9.60 -16.55
CA GLY A 266 1.41 8.78 -17.01
C GLY A 266 2.30 9.57 -17.97
N ARG A 267 3.60 9.58 -17.72
CA ARG A 267 4.60 10.37 -18.44
C ARG A 267 5.75 9.49 -18.92
N ARG A 268 6.32 9.87 -20.08
CA ARG A 268 7.60 9.31 -20.53
C ARG A 268 8.73 9.86 -19.69
N VAL A 269 9.41 8.97 -18.98
CA VAL A 269 10.61 9.27 -18.21
C VAL A 269 11.66 8.25 -18.57
N ALA A 270 12.89 8.69 -18.81
CA ALA A 270 14.01 7.83 -19.13
C ALA A 270 14.77 7.39 -17.86
N GLY A 271 15.52 6.29 -17.96
CA GLY A 271 16.37 5.81 -16.88
C GLY A 271 15.62 5.06 -15.79
N LYS A 272 16.16 5.10 -14.57
CA LYS A 272 15.73 4.23 -13.46
C LYS A 272 14.35 4.52 -12.87
N PHE A 273 13.68 5.59 -13.32
CA PHE A 273 12.31 5.95 -12.92
C PHE A 273 11.33 5.85 -14.10
N SER A 274 11.65 5.07 -15.13
CA SER A 274 10.71 4.85 -16.23
C SER A 274 9.54 3.93 -15.83
N LEU A 275 8.44 4.00 -16.58
CA LEU A 275 7.31 3.07 -16.42
C LEU A 275 7.72 1.61 -16.67
N ASP A 276 8.63 1.37 -17.63
CA ASP A 276 9.15 0.02 -17.91
C ASP A 276 9.98 -0.53 -16.74
N GLN A 277 10.79 0.33 -16.11
CA GLN A 277 11.54 -0.04 -14.93
C GLN A 277 10.57 -0.36 -13.79
N MET A 278 9.55 0.48 -13.58
CA MET A 278 8.53 0.25 -12.54
C MET A 278 7.78 -1.07 -12.77
N GLN A 279 7.35 -1.35 -14.01
CA GLN A 279 6.74 -2.62 -14.41
C GLN A 279 7.66 -3.82 -14.12
N THR A 280 8.96 -3.68 -14.40
CA THR A 280 9.96 -4.71 -14.16
C THR A 280 10.19 -5.00 -12.68
N GLN A 281 10.01 -4.04 -11.78
CA GLN A 281 10.18 -4.26 -10.34
C GLN A 281 8.94 -4.82 -9.66
N VAL A 282 7.75 -4.43 -10.11
CA VAL A 282 6.49 -4.90 -9.54
C VAL A 282 6.34 -6.43 -9.69
N LYS A 283 6.40 -6.96 -10.93
CA LYS A 283 6.36 -8.40 -11.29
C LYS A 283 5.58 -9.29 -10.30
N LEU A 284 4.32 -8.97 -10.04
CA LEU A 284 3.48 -9.71 -9.08
C LEU A 284 3.20 -11.12 -9.59
N ALA A 285 3.01 -11.30 -10.90
CA ALA A 285 2.68 -12.60 -11.50
C ALA A 285 3.80 -13.66 -11.38
N GLN A 286 5.03 -13.23 -11.09
CA GLN A 286 6.18 -14.14 -10.91
C GLN A 286 6.40 -14.53 -9.44
N ARG A 287 5.62 -13.99 -8.51
CA ARG A 287 5.77 -14.24 -7.07
C ARG A 287 4.93 -15.48 -6.72
N SER A 288 5.62 -16.59 -6.44
CA SER A 288 4.98 -17.84 -6.03
C SER A 288 4.49 -17.75 -4.58
N PHE A 289 3.22 -18.05 -4.36
CA PHE A 289 2.68 -18.29 -3.03
C PHE A 289 2.93 -19.74 -2.61
N ALA A 290 3.26 -19.94 -1.34
CA ALA A 290 3.16 -21.24 -0.71
C ALA A 290 1.69 -21.47 -0.31
N GLU A 291 1.08 -22.55 -0.81
CA GLU A 291 -0.25 -22.95 -0.38
C GLU A 291 -0.15 -23.53 1.04
N ILE A 292 -0.96 -23.00 1.95
CA ILE A 292 -1.25 -23.72 3.18
C ILE A 292 -2.21 -24.84 2.79
N ALA A 293 -1.69 -26.07 2.65
CA ALA A 293 -2.54 -27.24 2.47
C ALA A 293 -3.55 -27.32 3.64
N THR A 294 -4.80 -27.57 3.29
CA THR A 294 -5.99 -27.26 4.08
C THR A 294 -6.20 -28.07 5.37
N ALA A 295 -6.93 -27.43 6.28
CA ALA A 295 -8.02 -27.95 7.12
C ALA A 295 -7.76 -28.69 8.45
N ASP A 296 -6.53 -29.00 8.85
CA ASP A 296 -6.26 -29.56 10.19
C ASP A 296 -4.96 -28.96 10.77
N GLY A 297 -5.06 -27.83 11.46
CA GLY A 297 -3.94 -27.26 12.18
C GLY A 297 -4.36 -26.04 12.97
N ASP A 298 -4.47 -26.22 14.29
CA ASP A 298 -4.77 -25.18 15.27
C ASP A 298 -4.05 -23.86 14.95
N VAL A 299 -4.84 -22.81 14.73
CA VAL A 299 -4.36 -21.43 14.76
C VAL A 299 -4.41 -21.02 16.22
N ALA A 300 -3.26 -21.08 16.90
CA ALA A 300 -3.06 -20.57 18.26
C ALA A 300 -2.42 -19.18 18.22
#